data_AF-A0A530QF70-F1
#
_entry.id   AF-A0A530QF70-F1
#
_cell.length_a   1.000
_cell.length_b   1.000
_cell.length_c   1.000
_cell.angle_alpha   90.00
_cell.angle_beta   90.00
_cell.angle_gamma   90.00
#
_symmetry.space_group_name_H-M   'P 1'
#
loop_
_entity.id
_entity.type
_entity.pdbx_description
1 polymer ?
#
loop_
_entity_poly.entity_id
_entity_poly.type
_entity_poly.pdbx_seq_one_letter_code
_entity_poly.pdbx_strand_id
1 'polypeptide(L)'
;GQDIDDARRVSETLGIPHYVLDYEERFRKAVIDPFADSYVAGETPIPCVSCNQTVKFADLLATAQDLGADALATGHYIRSGANGAHRALYRPVDADR
;
A
#
# COMPACT_ATOMS: atom_id res chain seq x y z
N GLY A 1 16.03 7.46 5.93
CA GLY A 1 16.32 6.60 4.76
C GLY A 1 16.07 7.40 3.51
N GLN A 2 16.80 7.15 2.43
CA GLN A 2 16.74 7.98 1.22
C GLN A 2 15.29 8.21 0.74
N ASP A 3 14.46 7.16 0.68
CA ASP A 3 13.07 7.27 0.24
C ASP A 3 12.20 8.19 1.14
N ILE A 4 12.48 8.22 2.45
CA ILE A 4 11.77 9.09 3.41
C ILE A 4 12.12 10.57 3.14
N ASP A 5 13.39 10.84 2.84
CA ASP A 5 13.84 12.19 2.52
C ASP A 5 13.34 12.63 1.14
N ASP A 6 13.24 11.71 0.19
CA ASP A 6 12.68 11.96 -1.14
C ASP A 6 11.17 12.29 -1.04
N ALA A 7 10.42 11.49 -0.27
CA ALA A 7 9.01 11.75 0.00
C ALA A 7 8.80 13.10 0.70
N ARG A 8 9.64 13.43 1.70
CA ARG A 8 9.59 14.74 2.38
C ARG A 8 9.78 15.90 1.40
N ARG A 9 10.79 15.85 0.53
CA ARG A 9 11.07 16.93 -0.45
C ARG A 9 9.90 17.13 -1.43
N VAL A 10 9.29 16.05 -1.90
CA VAL A 10 8.11 16.14 -2.79
C VAL A 10 6.92 16.73 -2.03
N SER A 11 6.65 16.27 -0.81
CA SER A 11 5.58 16.81 0.03
C SER A 11 5.76 18.29 0.34
N GLU A 12 6.98 18.74 0.66
CA GLU A 12 7.32 20.16 0.86
C GLU A 12 7.07 20.98 -0.40
N THR A 13 7.48 20.47 -1.57
CA THR A 13 7.24 21.13 -2.86
C THR A 13 5.75 21.30 -3.16
N LEU A 14 4.93 20.31 -2.77
CA LEU A 14 3.47 20.33 -2.96
C LEU A 14 2.71 21.06 -1.84
N GLY A 15 3.40 21.43 -0.74
CA GLY A 15 2.77 22.07 0.41
C GLY A 15 1.82 21.15 1.19
N ILE A 16 2.07 19.83 1.20
CA ILE A 16 1.26 18.85 1.94
C ILE A 16 2.02 18.28 3.16
N PRO A 17 1.33 17.92 4.26
CA PRO A 17 1.98 17.25 5.39
C PRO A 17 2.61 15.91 5.00
N HIS A 18 3.72 15.57 5.66
CA HIS A 18 4.42 14.30 5.48
C HIS A 18 4.54 13.57 6.82
N TYR A 19 4.07 12.33 6.87
CA TYR A 19 4.09 11.48 8.05
C TYR A 19 4.97 10.27 7.80
N VAL A 20 5.73 9.86 8.81
CA VAL A 20 6.50 8.62 8.81
C VAL A 20 5.87 7.69 9.84
N LEU A 21 5.43 6.53 9.39
CA LEU A 21 4.74 5.54 10.21
C LEU A 21 5.66 4.33 10.39
N ASP A 22 5.84 3.88 11.63
CA ASP A 22 6.58 2.66 11.93
C ASP A 22 5.62 1.47 11.95
N TYR A 23 5.67 0.66 10.89
CA TYR A 23 4.93 -0.59 10.75
C TYR A 23 5.85 -1.81 10.65
N GLU A 24 7.10 -1.72 11.11
CA GLU A 24 8.09 -2.79 10.93
C GLU A 24 7.60 -4.13 11.51
N GLU A 25 7.12 -4.13 12.75
CA GLU A 25 6.63 -5.35 13.40
C GLU A 25 5.38 -5.92 12.72
N ARG A 26 4.46 -5.05 12.29
CA ARG A 26 3.25 -5.46 11.57
C ARG A 26 3.58 -6.08 10.23
N PHE A 27 4.46 -5.43 9.46
CA PHE A 27 4.93 -5.92 8.17
C PHE A 27 5.64 -7.28 8.32
N ARG A 28 6.49 -7.42 9.34
CA ARG A 28 7.16 -8.70 9.62
C ARG A 28 6.14 -9.82 9.83
N LYS A 29 5.22 -9.65 10.79
CA LYS A 29 4.23 -10.67 11.14
C LYS A 29 3.25 -10.99 10.01
N ALA A 30 2.81 -9.98 9.26
CA ALA A 30 1.76 -10.15 8.26
C ALA A 30 2.29 -10.54 6.87
N VAL A 31 3.56 -10.29 6.57
CA VAL A 31 4.14 -10.48 5.24
C VAL A 31 5.39 -11.35 5.27
N ILE A 32 6.37 -11.04 6.12
CA ILE A 32 7.68 -11.71 6.10
C ILE A 32 7.61 -13.11 6.73
N ASP A 33 7.00 -13.26 7.90
CA ASP A 33 6.93 -14.55 8.58
C ASP A 33 6.15 -15.58 7.74
N PRO A 34 4.94 -15.28 7.19
CA PRO A 34 4.24 -16.21 6.32
C PRO A 34 4.99 -16.51 5.02
N PHE A 35 5.69 -15.52 4.46
CA PHE A 35 6.51 -15.71 3.27
C PHE A 35 7.65 -16.71 3.53
N ALA A 36 8.36 -16.57 4.65
CA ALA A 36 9.44 -17.47 5.03
C ALA A 36 8.92 -18.89 5.27
N ASP A 37 7.80 -19.03 5.99
CA ASP A 37 7.18 -20.33 6.27
C ASP A 37 6.75 -21.05 4.98
N SER A 38 6.14 -20.34 4.02
CA SER A 38 5.78 -20.90 2.70
C SER A 38 7.01 -21.38 1.92
N TYR A 39 8.13 -20.64 1.97
CA TYR A 39 9.37 -21.10 1.34
C TYR A 39 9.91 -22.38 1.98
N VAL A 40 9.86 -22.49 3.31
CA VAL A 40 10.25 -23.71 4.03
C VAL A 40 9.35 -24.89 3.64
N ALA A 41 8.08 -24.63 3.35
CA ALA A 41 7.13 -25.63 2.85
C ALA A 41 7.32 -26.03 1.37
N GLY A 42 8.28 -25.42 0.66
CA GLY A 42 8.56 -25.71 -0.76
C GLY A 42 7.66 -24.96 -1.73
N GLU A 43 6.95 -23.93 -1.27
CA GLU A 43 6.10 -23.08 -2.09
C GLU A 43 6.89 -21.89 -2.68
N THR A 44 6.31 -21.21 -3.66
CA THR A 44 6.83 -19.94 -4.21
C THR A 44 5.80 -18.83 -4.00
N PRO A 45 5.73 -18.25 -2.80
CA PRO A 45 4.74 -17.23 -2.45
C PRO A 45 5.04 -15.86 -3.10
N ILE A 46 3.99 -15.05 -3.26
CA ILE A 46 4.09 -13.65 -3.74
C ILE A 46 3.77 -12.70 -2.57
N PRO A 47 4.77 -12.22 -1.81
CA PRO A 47 4.55 -11.43 -0.60
C PRO A 47 3.89 -10.07 -0.86
N CYS A 48 4.03 -9.55 -2.08
CA CYS A 48 3.40 -8.30 -2.51
C CYS A 48 1.86 -8.36 -2.45
N VAL A 49 1.26 -9.54 -2.64
CA VAL A 49 -0.19 -9.71 -2.54
C VAL A 49 -0.63 -9.51 -1.08
N SER A 50 0.03 -10.19 -0.14
CA SER A 50 -0.23 -10.07 1.29
C SER A 50 -0.01 -8.64 1.78
N CYS A 51 1.10 -8.01 1.38
CA CYS A 51 1.41 -6.61 1.72
C CYS A 51 0.32 -5.63 1.27
N ASN A 52 -0.25 -5.81 0.07
CA ASN A 52 -1.37 -5.00 -0.38
C ASN A 52 -2.61 -5.24 0.48
N GLN A 53 -2.96 -6.50 0.72
CA GLN A 53 -4.17 -6.88 1.49
C GLN A 53 -4.12 -6.42 2.95
N THR A 54 -2.93 -6.39 3.57
CA THR A 54 -2.75 -6.05 4.98
C THR A 54 -2.22 -4.63 5.13
N VAL A 55 -0.92 -4.43 4.97
CA VAL A 55 -0.24 -3.18 5.32
C VAL A 55 -0.76 -1.99 4.49
N LYS A 56 -0.88 -2.14 3.17
CA LYS A 56 -1.21 -0.97 2.33
C LYS A 56 -2.68 -0.57 2.32
N PHE A 57 -3.62 -1.52 2.46
CA PHE A 57 -5.05 -1.22 2.37
C PHE A 57 -5.81 -1.41 3.68
N ALA A 58 -5.32 -2.21 4.63
CA ALA A 58 -5.93 -2.29 5.96
C ALA A 58 -5.28 -1.29 6.92
N ASP A 59 -3.97 -1.37 7.13
CA ASP A 59 -3.28 -0.53 8.12
C ASP A 59 -3.26 0.96 7.71
N LEU A 60 -2.83 1.28 6.49
CA LEU A 60 -2.80 2.67 6.02
C LEU A 60 -4.20 3.28 5.89
N LEU A 61 -5.23 2.48 5.59
CA LEU A 61 -6.60 2.99 5.53
C LEU A 61 -7.09 3.36 6.93
N ALA A 62 -6.81 2.54 7.94
CA ALA A 62 -7.13 2.87 9.33
C ALA A 62 -6.43 4.17 9.76
N THR A 63 -5.14 4.34 9.46
CA THR A 63 -4.46 5.60 9.77
C THR A 63 -4.99 6.78 8.97
N ALA A 64 -5.37 6.61 7.70
CA ALA A 64 -6.02 7.67 6.93
C ALA A 64 -7.34 8.10 7.58
N GLN A 65 -8.14 7.16 8.09
CA GLN A 65 -9.37 7.44 8.83
C GLN A 65 -9.11 8.15 10.16
N ASP A 66 -8.08 7.75 10.92
CA ASP A 66 -7.68 8.41 12.18
C ASP A 66 -7.24 9.87 11.95
N LEU A 67 -6.66 10.15 10.78
CA LEU A 67 -6.30 11.49 10.34
C LEU A 67 -7.49 12.29 9.77
N GLY A 68 -8.68 11.69 9.70
CA GLY A 68 -9.89 12.33 9.19
C GLY A 68 -9.98 12.42 7.66
N ALA A 69 -9.28 11.56 6.92
CA ALA A 69 -9.31 11.57 5.46
C ALA A 69 -10.55 10.86 4.91
N ASP A 70 -11.15 11.42 3.84
CA ASP A 70 -12.28 10.81 3.12
C ASP A 70 -11.86 9.62 2.25
N ALA A 71 -10.59 9.57 1.85
CA ALA A 71 -10.06 8.55 0.96
C ALA A 71 -8.56 8.30 1.16
N LEU A 72 -8.14 7.08 0.84
CA LEU A 72 -6.73 6.70 0.69
C LEU A 72 -6.37 6.62 -0.79
N ALA A 73 -5.31 7.34 -1.18
CA ALA A 73 -4.71 7.25 -2.51
C ALA A 73 -3.34 6.58 -2.42
N THR A 74 -2.98 5.79 -3.44
CA THR A 74 -1.67 5.12 -3.54
C THR A 74 -1.11 5.27 -4.95
N GLY A 75 0.20 5.11 -5.11
CA GLY A 75 0.87 5.16 -6.41
C GLY A 75 0.70 3.90 -7.29
N HIS A 76 -0.24 3.00 -6.97
CA HIS A 76 -0.47 1.81 -7.79
C HIS A 76 -1.00 2.21 -9.18
N TYR A 77 -0.39 1.65 -10.23
CA TYR A 77 -0.79 1.89 -11.61
C TYR A 77 -2.02 1.05 -12.00
N ILE A 78 -3.16 1.46 -11.47
CA ILE A 78 -4.47 0.85 -11.71
C ILE A 78 -5.51 1.95 -11.90
N ARG A 79 -6.72 1.56 -12.29
CA ARG A 79 -7.89 2.46 -12.22
C ARG A 79 -8.91 1.89 -11.26
N SER A 80 -9.56 2.77 -10.53
CA SER A 80 -10.68 2.43 -9.65
C SER A 80 -11.86 3.32 -10.00
N GLY A 81 -13.06 2.76 -10.12
CA GLY A 81 -14.23 3.52 -10.53
C GLY A 81 -15.53 2.90 -10.01
N ALA A 82 -16.62 3.65 -10.12
CA ALA A 82 -17.95 3.14 -9.81
C ALA A 82 -18.38 2.08 -10.82
N ASN A 83 -19.06 1.05 -10.33
CA ASN A 83 -19.73 0.02 -11.11
C ASN A 83 -21.11 -0.24 -10.48
N GLY A 84 -22.10 0.55 -10.89
CA GLY A 84 -23.41 0.58 -10.24
C GLY A 84 -23.29 1.05 -8.78
N ALA A 85 -23.83 0.25 -7.85
CA ALA A 85 -23.75 0.53 -6.41
C ALA A 85 -22.39 0.16 -5.77
N HIS A 86 -21.46 -0.42 -6.54
CA HIS A 86 -20.18 -0.90 -6.05
C HIS A 86 -19.01 -0.11 -6.65
N ARG A 87 -17.82 -0.36 -6.10
CA ARG A 87 -16.55 0.11 -6.68
C ARG A 87 -15.84 -1.08 -7.31
N ALA A 88 -15.22 -0.87 -8.48
CA ALA A 88 -14.51 -1.89 -9.21
C ALA A 88 -13.06 -1.47 -9.49
N LEU A 89 -12.20 -2.48 -9.61
CA LEU A 89 -10.80 -2.35 -9.99
C LEU A 89 -10.66 -2.65 -11.49
N TYR A 90 -9.94 -1.78 -12.19
CA TYR A 90 -9.72 -1.85 -13.63
C TYR A 90 -8.22 -1.80 -13.94
N ARG A 91 -7.84 -2.38 -15.07
CA ARG A 91 -6.49 -2.21 -15.63
C ARG A 91 -6.20 -0.72 -15.90
N PRO A 92 -4.92 -0.31 -15.84
CA PRO A 92 -4.51 1.02 -16.28
C PRO A 92 -4.85 1.26 -17.77
N VAL A 93 -4.67 2.49 -18.23
CA VAL A 93 -4.96 2.87 -19.62
C VAL A 93 -3.98 2.21 -20.58
N ASP A 94 -2.69 2.25 -20.24
CA ASP A 94 -1.62 1.72 -21.09
C ASP A 94 -1.31 0.29 -20.65
N ALA A 95 -1.83 -0.70 -21.38
CA ALA A 95 -1.65 -2.12 -21.04
C ALA A 95 -0.26 -2.67 -21.42
N ASP A 96 0.47 -1.95 -22.27
CA ASP A 96 1.76 -2.36 -22.83
C ASP A 96 2.96 -1.74 -22.09
N ARG A 97 2.71 -1.09 -20.96
CA ARG A 97 3.72 -0.47 -20.09
C ARG A 97 3.81 -1.16 -18.73
#